data_AF-A0AAJ0V7D2-F1
#
_entry.id   AF-A0AAJ0V7D2-F1
#
_cell.length_a   1.000
_cell.length_b   1.000
_cell.length_c   1.000
_cell.angle_alpha   90.00
_cell.angle_beta   90.00
_cell.angle_gamma   90.00
#
_symmetry.space_group_name_H-M   'P 1'
#
loop_
_entity.id
_entity.type
_entity.pdbx_description
1 polymer ?
#
loop_
_entity_poly.entity_id
_entity_poly.type
_entity_poly.pdbx_seq_one_letter_code
_entity_poly.pdbx_strand_id
1 'polypeptide(L)'
;MQKKAVIPATNDAKGSPVPAHFDDPIADHHKRDYVGAVLADSAQKCDAFIGSLSAGQRANDAAFDIVTTALNAMATAFTPVNTIHALTAGATFTSGTRLAIDTDVYAKETAQLIAQAVDDTYYKQYATYAATLSQQDEIKIIPSVEVAKIKAFHKDCSLDRALVHIFGNQTKGPSPKPPMSVSDLKVGTLPALADGTVYVIEKLPGDGTVTYATYQPGSGKPSADQSAPADLFLKAISGQ
;
A
#
# COMPACT_ATOMS: atom_id res chain seq x y z
N MET A 1 14.05 15.13 -32.21
CA MET A 1 12.87 14.24 -32.31
C MET A 1 13.25 12.88 -31.72
N GLN A 2 12.98 12.64 -30.43
CA GLN A 2 13.30 11.37 -29.78
C GLN A 2 12.18 10.37 -30.07
N LYS A 3 12.54 9.23 -30.69
CA LYS A 3 11.65 8.07 -30.87
C LYS A 3 11.32 7.51 -29.49
N LYS A 4 10.09 7.73 -29.02
CA LYS A 4 9.54 7.05 -27.84
C LYS A 4 9.42 5.57 -28.18
N ALA A 5 10.24 4.73 -27.55
CA ALA A 5 10.16 3.29 -27.72
C ALA A 5 8.86 2.81 -27.06
N VAL A 6 7.88 2.43 -27.89
CA VAL A 6 6.69 1.69 -27.46
C VAL A 6 7.16 0.28 -27.16
N ILE A 7 7.28 -0.07 -25.89
CA ILE A 7 7.51 -1.45 -25.47
C ILE A 7 6.19 -2.19 -25.67
N PRO A 8 6.12 -3.21 -26.55
CA PRO A 8 4.90 -4.00 -26.71
C PRO A 8 4.65 -4.78 -25.41
N ALA A 9 3.49 -4.56 -24.78
CA ALA A 9 3.00 -5.41 -23.72
C ALA A 9 2.65 -6.79 -24.33
N THR A 10 3.57 -7.75 -24.22
CA THR A 10 3.28 -9.15 -24.54
C THR A 10 2.42 -9.72 -23.42
N ASN A 11 1.11 -9.56 -23.52
CA ASN A 11 0.10 -10.24 -22.69
C ASN A 11 -0.04 -11.73 -23.05
N ASP A 12 1.07 -12.41 -23.33
CA ASP A 12 1.11 -13.84 -23.58
C ASP A 12 1.51 -14.59 -22.30
N ALA A 13 0.85 -14.26 -21.18
CA ALA A 13 0.67 -15.24 -20.11
C ALA A 13 -0.38 -16.24 -20.61
N LYS A 14 0.02 -17.02 -21.63
CA LYS A 14 -0.74 -18.16 -22.15
C LYS A 14 -0.71 -19.19 -21.03
N GLY A 15 -1.62 -19.04 -20.07
CA GLY A 15 -1.76 -19.96 -18.95
C GLY A 15 -1.68 -21.37 -19.49
N SER A 16 -0.76 -22.17 -18.95
CA SER A 16 -0.65 -23.58 -19.34
C SER A 16 -2.06 -24.16 -19.34
N PRO A 17 -2.52 -24.75 -20.46
CA PRO A 17 -3.87 -25.23 -20.55
C PRO A 17 -4.08 -26.22 -19.43
N VAL A 18 -4.92 -25.84 -18.45
CA VAL A 18 -5.44 -26.78 -17.46
C VAL A 18 -6.12 -27.87 -18.31
N PRO A 19 -5.70 -29.14 -18.23
CA PRO A 19 -6.23 -30.18 -19.10
C PRO A 19 -7.76 -30.20 -18.98
N ALA A 20 -8.44 -29.97 -20.12
CA ALA A 20 -9.86 -29.69 -20.17
C ALA A 20 -10.76 -30.94 -20.02
N HIS A 21 -10.22 -32.07 -19.60
CA HIS A 21 -10.98 -33.29 -19.36
C HIS A 21 -10.59 -33.91 -18.01
N PHE A 22 -11.45 -33.67 -17.01
CA PHE A 22 -11.44 -34.39 -15.72
C PHE A 22 -12.62 -35.35 -15.61
N ASP A 23 -13.22 -35.76 -16.74
CA ASP A 23 -14.30 -36.74 -16.76
C ASP A 23 -13.79 -38.18 -16.60
N ASP A 24 -12.47 -38.40 -16.70
CA ASP A 24 -11.87 -39.67 -16.27
C ASP A 24 -11.77 -39.66 -14.74
N PRO A 25 -12.24 -40.72 -14.05
CA PRO A 25 -12.04 -40.87 -12.61
C PRO A 25 -10.53 -40.80 -12.37
N ILE A 26 -10.08 -39.68 -11.80
CA ILE A 26 -8.68 -39.44 -11.43
C ILE A 26 -8.24 -40.69 -10.68
N ALA A 27 -7.42 -41.54 -11.31
CA ALA A 27 -6.85 -42.68 -10.65
C ALA A 27 -6.24 -42.16 -9.35
N ASP A 28 -6.54 -42.82 -8.22
CA ASP A 28 -6.34 -42.27 -6.87
C ASP A 28 -4.94 -41.68 -6.61
N HIS A 29 -3.94 -42.08 -7.41
CA HIS A 29 -2.54 -41.66 -7.40
C HIS A 29 -2.22 -40.29 -8.06
N HIS A 30 -3.21 -39.52 -8.52
CA HIS A 30 -2.97 -38.20 -9.16
C HIS A 30 -3.63 -37.02 -8.44
N LYS A 31 -4.22 -37.25 -7.26
CA LYS A 31 -4.94 -36.19 -6.53
C LYS A 31 -3.99 -35.10 -6.05
N ARG A 32 -2.82 -35.50 -5.53
CA ARG A 32 -1.81 -34.55 -5.05
C ARG A 32 -1.25 -33.71 -6.20
N ASP A 33 -0.94 -34.34 -7.34
CA ASP A 33 -0.40 -33.65 -8.51
C ASP A 33 -1.37 -32.59 -9.05
N TYR A 34 -2.68 -32.94 -9.13
CA TYR A 34 -3.71 -32.00 -9.53
C TYR A 34 -3.79 -30.80 -8.57
N VAL A 35 -3.86 -31.04 -7.25
CA VAL A 35 -3.92 -29.95 -6.26
C VAL A 35 -2.64 -29.11 -6.30
N GLY A 36 -1.48 -29.74 -6.49
CA GLY A 36 -0.19 -29.06 -6.65
C GLY A 36 -0.15 -28.15 -7.89
N ALA A 37 -0.73 -28.59 -9.01
CA ALA A 37 -0.84 -27.77 -10.22
C ALA A 37 -1.76 -26.55 -10.00
N VAL A 38 -2.89 -26.73 -9.33
CA VAL A 38 -3.79 -25.60 -8.97
C VAL A 38 -3.11 -24.63 -8.00
N LEU A 39 -2.34 -25.15 -7.05
CA LEU A 39 -1.56 -24.35 -6.13
C LEU A 39 -0.51 -23.51 -6.86
N ALA A 40 0.21 -24.10 -7.82
CA ALA A 40 1.19 -23.40 -8.65
C ALA A 40 0.54 -22.32 -9.55
N ASP A 41 -0.59 -22.62 -10.18
CA ASP A 41 -1.36 -21.66 -10.99
C ASP A 41 -1.83 -20.47 -10.14
N SER A 42 -2.27 -20.73 -8.90
CA SER A 42 -2.62 -19.67 -7.94
C SER A 42 -1.43 -18.74 -7.66
N ALA A 43 -0.23 -19.29 -7.45
CA ALA A 43 0.98 -18.49 -7.20
C ALA A 43 1.38 -17.66 -8.42
N GLN A 44 1.39 -18.27 -9.62
CA GLN A 44 1.70 -17.56 -10.87
C GLN A 44 0.76 -16.39 -11.13
N LYS A 45 -0.54 -16.55 -10.85
CA LYS A 45 -1.52 -15.47 -10.96
C LYS A 45 -1.27 -14.36 -9.94
N CYS A 46 -0.84 -14.72 -8.73
CA CYS A 46 -0.49 -13.74 -7.72
C CYS A 46 0.78 -12.95 -8.10
N ASP A 47 1.82 -13.64 -8.58
CA ASP A 47 3.04 -13.01 -9.11
C ASP A 47 2.74 -12.09 -10.29
N ALA A 48 1.83 -12.50 -11.19
CA ALA A 48 1.40 -11.65 -12.30
C ALA A 48 0.70 -10.38 -11.80
N PHE A 49 -0.15 -10.49 -10.77
CA PHE A 49 -0.78 -9.34 -10.13
C PHE A 49 0.27 -8.40 -9.52
N ILE A 50 1.18 -8.89 -8.69
CA ILE A 50 2.26 -8.07 -8.09
C ILE A 50 3.16 -7.46 -9.17
N GLY A 51 3.52 -8.24 -10.18
CA GLY A 51 4.28 -7.78 -11.33
C GLY A 51 3.58 -6.65 -12.07
N SER A 52 2.25 -6.75 -12.27
CA SER A 52 1.44 -5.70 -12.89
C SER A 52 1.40 -4.41 -12.07
N LEU A 53 1.44 -4.48 -10.73
CA LEU A 53 1.57 -3.30 -9.88
C LEU A 53 2.89 -2.59 -10.14
N SER A 54 4.00 -3.35 -10.21
CA SER A 54 5.33 -2.78 -10.49
C SER A 54 5.50 -2.25 -11.91
N ALA A 55 4.80 -2.84 -12.89
CA ALA A 55 4.81 -2.39 -14.28
C ALA A 55 3.92 -1.15 -14.47
N GLY A 56 2.77 -1.08 -13.78
CA GLY A 56 1.86 0.06 -13.77
C GLY A 56 2.51 1.34 -13.24
N GLN A 57 3.47 1.22 -12.31
CA GLN A 57 4.28 2.35 -11.84
C GLN A 57 5.06 3.04 -12.97
N ARG A 58 5.52 2.27 -13.97
CA ARG A 58 6.29 2.81 -15.10
C ARG A 58 5.40 3.38 -16.22
N ALA A 59 4.09 3.18 -16.12
CA ALA A 59 3.10 3.52 -17.14
C ALA A 59 2.04 4.49 -16.58
N ASN A 60 2.45 5.71 -16.22
CA ASN A 60 1.70 6.97 -16.06
C ASN A 60 0.22 6.96 -15.56
N ASP A 61 -0.07 7.85 -14.60
CA ASP A 61 -1.36 8.48 -14.18
C ASP A 61 -2.65 7.64 -14.06
N ALA A 62 -3.01 6.84 -15.06
CA ALA A 62 -4.26 6.07 -15.10
C ALA A 62 -4.31 4.95 -14.05
N ALA A 63 -3.19 4.28 -13.77
CA ALA A 63 -3.14 3.24 -12.73
C ALA A 63 -3.38 3.82 -11.34
N PHE A 64 -2.88 5.04 -11.09
CA PHE A 64 -3.12 5.75 -9.85
C PHE A 64 -4.54 6.27 -9.73
N ASP A 65 -5.16 6.72 -10.83
CA ASP A 65 -6.57 7.11 -10.79
C ASP A 65 -7.47 5.90 -10.48
N ILE A 66 -7.13 4.70 -10.96
CA ILE A 66 -7.83 3.45 -10.59
C ILE A 66 -7.62 3.12 -9.12
N VAL A 67 -6.38 3.18 -8.60
CA VAL A 67 -6.10 2.92 -7.18
C VAL A 67 -6.78 3.96 -6.29
N THR A 68 -6.75 5.24 -6.67
CA THR A 68 -7.40 6.33 -5.92
C THR A 68 -8.92 6.18 -5.96
N THR A 69 -9.49 5.77 -7.09
CA THR A 69 -10.92 5.46 -7.22
C THR A 69 -11.30 4.24 -6.37
N ALA A 70 -10.48 3.19 -6.38
CA ALA A 70 -10.69 2.00 -5.56
C ALA A 70 -10.59 2.34 -4.05
N LEU A 71 -9.61 3.14 -3.65
CA LEU A 71 -9.48 3.65 -2.29
C LEU A 71 -10.68 4.51 -1.87
N ASN A 72 -11.17 5.40 -2.73
CA ASN A 72 -12.36 6.22 -2.47
C ASN A 72 -13.64 5.38 -2.40
N ALA A 73 -13.76 4.36 -3.25
CA ALA A 73 -14.89 3.42 -3.22
C ALA A 73 -14.85 2.52 -1.97
N MET A 74 -13.66 2.08 -1.55
CA MET A 74 -13.48 1.33 -0.31
C MET A 74 -13.75 2.20 0.93
N ALA A 75 -13.30 3.46 0.94
CA ALA A 75 -13.55 4.40 2.02
C ALA A 75 -15.05 4.65 2.24
N THR A 76 -15.87 4.53 1.20
CA THR A 76 -17.34 4.62 1.31
C THR A 76 -18.01 3.30 1.69
N ALA A 77 -17.38 2.15 1.44
CA ALA A 77 -17.92 0.83 1.77
C ALA A 77 -17.59 0.33 3.19
N PHE A 78 -16.49 0.78 3.81
CA PHE A 78 -16.12 0.35 5.16
C PHE A 78 -16.72 1.23 6.26
N THR A 79 -17.67 0.70 7.03
CA THR A 79 -18.21 1.30 8.26
C THR A 79 -17.62 0.61 9.49
N PRO A 80 -16.35 0.91 9.82
CA PRO A 80 -16.13 1.82 10.95
C PRO A 80 -15.25 3.04 10.59
N VAL A 81 -15.56 4.18 11.24
CA VAL A 81 -14.99 5.53 10.99
C VAL A 81 -13.45 5.57 11.00
N ASN A 82 -12.80 4.71 11.80
CA ASN A 82 -11.33 4.69 11.89
C ASN A 82 -10.65 4.24 10.59
N THR A 83 -11.26 3.30 9.85
CA THR A 83 -10.75 2.81 8.56
C THR A 83 -10.95 3.85 7.46
N ILE A 84 -12.04 4.61 7.53
CA ILE A 84 -12.35 5.70 6.58
C ILE A 84 -11.30 6.80 6.71
N HIS A 85 -10.86 7.15 7.92
CA HIS A 85 -9.82 8.17 8.10
C HIS A 85 -8.46 7.74 7.58
N ALA A 86 -8.07 6.47 7.74
CA ALA A 86 -6.80 5.97 7.20
C ALA A 86 -6.80 5.91 5.67
N LEU A 87 -7.88 5.40 5.05
CA LEU A 87 -8.00 5.38 3.59
C LEU A 87 -8.17 6.78 3.00
N THR A 88 -8.98 7.64 3.63
CA THR A 88 -9.16 9.04 3.21
C THR A 88 -7.86 9.82 3.38
N ALA A 89 -7.10 9.61 4.46
CA ALA A 89 -5.78 10.20 4.62
C ALA A 89 -4.85 9.73 3.50
N GLY A 90 -4.78 8.42 3.22
CA GLY A 90 -4.02 7.89 2.08
C GLY A 90 -4.41 8.50 0.73
N ALA A 91 -5.72 8.64 0.46
CA ALA A 91 -6.26 9.27 -0.74
C ALA A 91 -6.01 10.80 -0.79
N THR A 92 -5.94 11.46 0.37
CA THR A 92 -5.62 12.89 0.50
C THR A 92 -4.12 13.13 0.34
N PHE A 93 -3.27 12.22 0.79
CA PHE A 93 -1.83 12.25 0.52
C PHE A 93 -1.56 12.09 -0.97
N THR A 94 -2.16 11.10 -1.64
CA THR A 94 -1.99 10.89 -3.09
C THR A 94 -2.49 12.05 -3.95
N SER A 95 -3.56 12.72 -3.53
CA SER A 95 -4.12 13.87 -4.25
C SER A 95 -3.44 15.21 -3.91
N GLY A 96 -3.00 15.41 -2.66
CA GLY A 96 -2.36 16.65 -2.19
C GLY A 96 -0.87 16.78 -2.50
N THR A 97 -0.10 15.68 -2.50
CA THR A 97 1.35 15.71 -2.83
C THR A 97 1.65 15.69 -4.33
N ARG A 98 0.63 15.46 -5.17
CA ARG A 98 0.69 15.51 -6.64
C ARG A 98 1.16 16.88 -7.19
N LEU A 99 1.24 17.92 -6.36
CA LEU A 99 1.68 19.25 -6.76
C LEU A 99 3.20 19.51 -6.65
N ALA A 100 4.01 18.64 -6.02
CA ALA A 100 5.46 18.91 -5.91
C ALA A 100 6.38 17.70 -5.69
N ILE A 101 5.87 16.55 -5.24
CA ILE A 101 6.73 15.39 -4.90
C ILE A 101 6.55 14.30 -5.94
N ASP A 102 7.68 13.90 -6.50
CA ASP A 102 7.89 12.90 -7.54
C ASP A 102 6.91 11.73 -7.42
N THR A 103 5.89 11.70 -8.28
CA THR A 103 4.84 10.66 -8.28
C THR A 103 5.45 9.26 -8.43
N ASP A 104 6.65 9.16 -9.00
CA ASP A 104 7.43 7.93 -9.13
C ASP A 104 7.87 7.36 -7.77
N VAL A 105 8.30 8.22 -6.84
CA VAL A 105 8.75 7.79 -5.50
C VAL A 105 7.58 7.24 -4.70
N TYR A 106 6.45 7.95 -4.68
CA TYR A 106 5.25 7.48 -3.96
C TYR A 106 4.71 6.18 -4.55
N ALA A 107 4.76 6.04 -5.89
CA ALA A 107 4.38 4.81 -6.57
C ALA A 107 5.22 3.65 -6.09
N LYS A 108 6.55 3.83 -6.12
CA LYS A 108 7.54 2.82 -5.79
C LYS A 108 7.35 2.30 -4.37
N GLU A 109 7.27 3.19 -3.40
CA GLU A 109 7.08 2.85 -1.99
C GLU A 109 5.72 2.14 -1.77
N THR A 110 4.65 2.63 -2.39
CA THR A 110 3.31 2.04 -2.21
C THR A 110 3.22 0.61 -2.74
N ALA A 111 3.75 0.31 -3.94
CA ALA A 111 3.69 -1.07 -4.41
C ALA A 111 4.63 -2.00 -3.65
N GLN A 112 5.74 -1.50 -3.11
CA GLN A 112 6.59 -2.29 -2.20
C GLN A 112 5.82 -2.66 -0.92
N LEU A 113 5.08 -1.72 -0.34
CA LEU A 113 4.22 -1.99 0.82
C LEU A 113 3.11 -3.00 0.49
N ILE A 114 2.48 -2.88 -0.68
CA ILE A 114 1.45 -3.84 -1.13
C ILE A 114 2.07 -5.23 -1.34
N ALA A 115 3.21 -5.33 -2.01
CA ALA A 115 3.91 -6.59 -2.22
C ALA A 115 4.27 -7.25 -0.89
N GLN A 116 4.83 -6.49 0.05
CA GLN A 116 5.15 -6.98 1.39
C GLN A 116 3.90 -7.47 2.14
N ALA A 117 2.78 -6.75 2.05
CA ALA A 117 1.53 -7.19 2.66
C ALA A 117 0.99 -8.49 2.04
N VAL A 118 1.17 -8.71 0.74
CA VAL A 118 0.83 -9.97 0.06
C VAL A 118 1.78 -11.10 0.50
N ASP A 119 3.07 -10.83 0.69
CA ASP A 119 4.02 -11.79 1.24
C ASP A 119 3.61 -12.25 2.66
N ASP A 120 3.28 -11.30 3.52
CA ASP A 120 2.90 -11.54 4.92
C ASP A 120 1.55 -12.26 5.07
N THR A 121 0.71 -12.25 4.04
CA THR A 121 -0.62 -12.86 4.05
C THR A 121 -0.71 -14.09 3.15
N TYR A 122 -0.72 -13.89 1.83
CA TYR A 122 -0.89 -14.95 0.82
C TYR A 122 0.27 -15.94 0.86
N TYR A 123 1.51 -15.50 0.71
CA TYR A 123 2.65 -16.42 0.59
C TYR A 123 2.94 -17.19 1.87
N LYS A 124 2.64 -16.60 3.03
CA LYS A 124 2.67 -17.30 4.32
C LYS A 124 1.67 -18.45 4.38
N GLN A 125 0.43 -18.24 3.95
CA GLN A 125 -0.59 -19.29 3.89
C GLN A 125 -0.27 -20.33 2.83
N TYR A 126 0.21 -19.90 1.65
CA TYR A 126 0.71 -20.76 0.59
C TYR A 126 1.79 -21.73 1.10
N ALA A 127 2.83 -21.22 1.77
CA ALA A 127 3.94 -22.04 2.26
C ALA A 127 3.47 -23.05 3.32
N THR A 128 2.60 -22.62 4.23
CA THR A 128 2.00 -23.49 5.25
C THR A 128 1.16 -24.60 4.62
N TYR A 129 0.36 -24.24 3.61
CA TYR A 129 -0.49 -25.18 2.88
C TYR A 129 0.34 -26.18 2.07
N ALA A 130 1.36 -25.71 1.33
CA ALA A 130 2.26 -26.56 0.56
C ALA A 130 2.98 -27.59 1.45
N ALA A 131 3.48 -27.16 2.60
CA ALA A 131 4.09 -28.05 3.58
C ALA A 131 3.10 -29.11 4.07
N THR A 132 1.87 -28.72 4.38
CA THR A 132 0.80 -29.63 4.82
C THR A 132 0.45 -30.65 3.73
N LEU A 133 0.24 -30.18 2.50
CA LEU A 133 -0.11 -31.02 1.35
C LEU A 133 0.97 -32.08 1.05
N SER A 134 2.25 -31.72 1.23
CA SER A 134 3.38 -32.65 1.01
C SER A 134 3.41 -33.82 2.00
N GLN A 135 2.84 -33.65 3.20
CA GLN A 135 2.82 -34.65 4.27
C GLN A 135 1.49 -35.39 4.37
N GLN A 136 0.44 -34.91 3.70
CA GLN A 136 -0.90 -35.47 3.77
C GLN A 136 -0.98 -36.78 2.98
N ASP A 137 -1.55 -37.82 3.61
CA ASP A 137 -1.89 -39.09 2.95
C ASP A 137 -2.80 -38.85 1.74
N GLU A 138 -2.46 -39.43 0.60
CA GLU A 138 -3.15 -39.23 -0.67
C GLU A 138 -4.62 -39.65 -0.61
N ILE A 139 -4.95 -40.67 0.19
CA ILE A 139 -6.33 -41.12 0.40
C ILE A 139 -7.18 -40.04 1.08
N LYS A 140 -6.56 -39.15 1.86
CA LYS A 140 -7.24 -38.05 2.56
C LYS A 140 -7.35 -36.78 1.71
N ILE A 141 -6.73 -36.73 0.53
CA ILE A 141 -6.81 -35.58 -0.35
C ILE A 141 -8.15 -35.64 -1.10
N ILE A 142 -9.00 -34.64 -0.87
CA ILE A 142 -10.25 -34.46 -1.61
C ILE A 142 -10.06 -33.22 -2.50
N PRO A 143 -9.77 -33.39 -3.80
CA PRO A 143 -9.38 -32.28 -4.68
C PRO A 143 -10.29 -31.06 -4.63
N SER A 144 -11.61 -31.25 -4.62
CA SER A 144 -12.58 -30.15 -4.56
C SER A 144 -12.47 -29.32 -3.27
N VAL A 145 -12.23 -29.97 -2.13
CA VAL A 145 -12.03 -29.31 -0.83
C VAL A 145 -10.69 -28.57 -0.82
N GLU A 146 -9.65 -29.19 -1.35
CA GLU A 146 -8.31 -28.59 -1.44
C GLU A 146 -8.30 -27.36 -2.36
N VAL A 147 -8.93 -27.43 -3.54
CA VAL A 147 -9.11 -26.27 -4.43
C VAL A 147 -9.89 -25.15 -3.75
N ALA A 148 -10.92 -25.48 -2.96
CA ALA A 148 -11.67 -24.47 -2.21
C ALA A 148 -10.80 -23.77 -1.16
N LYS A 149 -9.89 -24.49 -0.48
CA LYS A 149 -8.90 -23.89 0.44
C LYS A 149 -7.93 -22.98 -0.30
N ILE A 150 -7.39 -23.42 -1.44
CA ILE A 150 -6.52 -22.60 -2.30
C ILE A 150 -7.21 -21.30 -2.70
N LYS A 151 -8.45 -21.39 -3.17
CA LYS A 151 -9.27 -20.22 -3.50
C LYS A 151 -9.52 -19.31 -2.29
N ALA A 152 -9.66 -19.87 -1.09
CA ALA A 152 -9.91 -19.09 0.11
C ALA A 152 -8.73 -18.17 0.44
N PHE A 153 -7.50 -18.70 0.48
CA PHE A 153 -6.32 -17.90 0.77
C PHE A 153 -5.84 -17.08 -0.43
N HIS A 154 -6.12 -17.50 -1.68
CA HIS A 154 -5.78 -16.70 -2.86
C HIS A 154 -6.50 -15.33 -2.88
N LYS A 155 -7.63 -15.19 -2.18
CA LYS A 155 -8.27 -13.88 -1.98
C LYS A 155 -7.35 -12.87 -1.28
N ASP A 156 -6.37 -13.33 -0.52
CA ASP A 156 -5.38 -12.48 0.15
C ASP A 156 -4.37 -11.89 -0.85
N CYS A 157 -4.24 -12.47 -2.05
CA CYS A 157 -3.57 -11.84 -3.18
C CYS A 157 -4.49 -10.85 -3.92
N SER A 158 -4.99 -9.86 -3.19
CA SER A 158 -5.79 -8.77 -3.74
C SER A 158 -5.37 -7.43 -3.14
N LEU A 159 -5.56 -6.35 -3.91
CA LEU A 159 -5.25 -5.00 -3.46
C LEU A 159 -5.99 -4.67 -2.15
N ASP A 160 -7.28 -5.01 -2.08
CA ASP A 160 -8.12 -4.71 -0.92
C ASP A 160 -7.60 -5.40 0.35
N ARG A 161 -7.18 -6.67 0.25
CA ARG A 161 -6.63 -7.42 1.39
C ARG A 161 -5.27 -6.88 1.81
N ALA A 162 -4.41 -6.54 0.86
CA ALA A 162 -3.13 -5.92 1.13
C ALA A 162 -3.29 -4.59 1.87
N LEU A 163 -4.22 -3.74 1.43
CA LEU A 163 -4.52 -2.45 2.08
C LEU A 163 -5.06 -2.65 3.49
N VAL A 164 -6.03 -3.56 3.68
CA VAL A 164 -6.54 -3.89 5.02
C VAL A 164 -5.42 -4.37 5.94
N HIS A 165 -4.49 -5.19 5.43
CA HIS A 165 -3.34 -5.64 6.21
C HIS A 165 -2.41 -4.49 6.59
N ILE A 166 -2.05 -3.62 5.63
CA ILE A 166 -1.21 -2.44 5.87
C ILE A 166 -1.85 -1.55 6.94
N PHE A 167 -3.12 -1.14 6.75
CA PHE A 167 -3.80 -0.24 7.67
C PHE A 167 -4.15 -0.88 9.02
N GLY A 168 -4.41 -2.19 9.05
CA GLY A 168 -4.65 -2.93 10.28
C GLY A 168 -3.39 -3.13 11.12
N ASN A 169 -2.22 -3.21 10.48
CA ASN A 169 -0.92 -3.38 11.12
C ASN A 169 -0.13 -2.09 11.31
N GLN A 170 -0.62 -0.95 10.82
CA GLN A 170 -0.12 0.33 11.28
C GLN A 170 -0.40 0.40 12.77
N THR A 171 0.66 0.31 13.58
CA THR A 171 0.60 0.64 15.00
C THR A 171 -0.19 1.93 15.11
N LYS A 172 -1.33 1.90 15.84
CA LYS A 172 -2.20 3.07 16.08
C LYS A 172 -1.33 4.30 16.00
N GLY A 173 -1.55 5.12 14.96
CA GLY A 173 -0.70 6.29 14.68
C GLY A 173 -0.43 7.03 15.98
N PRO A 174 0.73 7.71 16.11
CA PRO A 174 1.14 8.36 17.35
C PRO A 174 -0.09 9.01 17.96
N SER A 175 -0.46 8.57 19.18
CA SER A 175 -1.69 8.99 19.84
C SER A 175 -1.84 10.50 19.68
N PRO A 176 -3.04 11.02 19.37
CA PRO A 176 -3.25 12.42 19.03
C PRO A 176 -2.39 13.27 19.95
N LYS A 177 -1.33 13.85 19.39
CA LYS A 177 -0.37 14.58 20.20
C LYS A 177 -1.21 15.67 20.86
N PRO A 178 -1.20 15.78 22.20
CA PRO A 178 -2.00 16.81 22.87
C PRO A 178 -1.74 18.15 22.18
N PRO A 179 -2.79 18.98 21.98
CA PRO A 179 -2.68 20.21 21.21
C PRO A 179 -1.49 20.99 21.72
N MET A 180 -0.53 21.25 20.82
CA MET A 180 0.70 21.93 21.17
C MET A 180 0.34 23.33 21.67
N SER A 181 0.78 23.68 22.87
CA SER A 181 0.57 25.01 23.43
C SER A 181 1.72 25.94 23.03
N VAL A 182 1.50 27.26 23.14
CA VAL A 182 2.55 28.26 22.86
C VAL A 182 3.77 28.03 23.77
N SER A 183 3.56 27.55 25.00
CA SER A 183 4.62 27.20 25.95
C SER A 183 5.49 26.02 25.53
N ASP A 184 5.02 25.19 24.59
CA ASP A 184 5.79 24.04 24.08
C ASP A 184 6.71 24.42 22.93
N LEU A 185 6.55 25.63 22.36
CA LEU A 185 7.43 26.14 21.31
C LEU A 185 8.80 26.46 21.91
N LYS A 186 9.85 25.86 21.35
CA LYS A 186 11.24 26.17 21.70
C LYS A 186 12.03 26.51 20.44
N VAL A 187 12.93 27.49 20.51
CA VAL A 187 13.87 27.75 19.41
C VAL A 187 14.61 26.44 19.10
N GLY A 188 14.70 26.10 17.81
CA GLY A 188 15.32 24.87 17.34
C GLY A 188 14.44 23.61 17.43
N THR A 189 13.18 23.71 17.86
CA THR A 189 12.23 22.61 17.64
C THR A 189 11.84 22.52 16.16
N LEU A 190 11.66 21.28 15.70
CA LEU A 190 11.40 20.92 14.32
C LEU A 190 10.04 20.20 14.20
N PRO A 191 8.90 20.88 14.40
CA PRO A 191 7.62 20.27 14.10
C PRO A 191 7.53 19.97 12.61
N ALA A 192 7.34 18.69 12.30
CA ALA A 192 7.12 18.19 10.95
C ALA A 192 5.62 17.99 10.73
N LEU A 193 5.12 18.53 9.62
CA LEU A 193 3.79 18.22 9.10
C LEU A 193 3.79 16.83 8.46
N ALA A 194 2.58 16.29 8.24
CA ALA A 194 2.42 14.98 7.63
C ALA A 194 2.86 14.94 6.15
N ASP A 195 2.97 16.09 5.49
CA ASP A 195 3.53 16.25 4.13
C ASP A 195 5.08 16.27 4.12
N GLY A 196 5.73 16.17 5.28
CA GLY A 196 7.18 16.22 5.45
C GLY A 196 7.77 17.62 5.53
N THR A 197 6.94 18.68 5.47
CA THR A 197 7.41 20.05 5.71
C THR A 197 7.86 20.21 7.15
N VAL A 198 9.08 20.70 7.35
CA VAL A 198 9.64 20.95 8.68
C VAL A 198 9.68 22.44 8.94
N TYR A 199 9.13 22.88 10.07
CA TYR A 199 9.28 24.27 10.52
C TYR A 199 10.46 24.37 11.45
N VAL A 200 11.35 25.32 11.22
CA VAL A 200 12.45 25.66 12.12
C VAL A 200 12.06 26.92 12.87
N ILE A 201 11.83 26.81 14.17
CA ILE A 201 11.54 28.00 15.00
C ILE A 201 12.86 28.70 15.30
N GLU A 202 13.03 29.91 14.76
CA GLU A 202 14.26 30.70 14.93
C GLU A 202 14.15 31.68 16.10
N LYS A 203 12.95 32.22 16.33
CA LYS A 203 12.69 33.16 17.42
C LYS A 203 11.34 32.88 18.08
N LEU A 204 11.35 32.89 19.41
CA LEU A 204 10.17 32.71 20.25
C LEU A 204 9.47 34.03 20.58
N PRO A 205 8.18 33.97 20.93
CA PRO A 205 7.37 35.16 21.15
C PRO A 205 7.78 35.86 22.44
N GLY A 206 8.55 36.95 22.30
CA GLY A 206 8.59 38.01 23.30
C GLY A 206 7.41 38.99 23.16
N ASP A 207 6.78 39.02 21.99
CA ASP A 207 5.72 39.95 21.55
C ASP A 207 4.46 39.22 21.04
N GLY A 208 4.40 37.89 21.16
CA GLY A 208 3.30 37.08 20.63
C GLY A 208 3.49 36.61 19.18
N THR A 209 4.60 36.95 18.51
CA THR A 209 4.93 36.44 17.17
C THR A 209 6.06 35.41 17.20
N VAL A 210 5.94 34.41 16.31
CA VAL A 210 6.95 33.36 16.09
C VAL A 210 7.62 33.63 14.74
N THR A 211 8.95 33.68 14.74
CA THR A 211 9.73 33.70 13.49
C THR A 211 10.18 32.28 13.17
N TYR A 212 9.90 31.84 11.95
CA TYR A 212 10.18 30.48 11.51
C TYR A 212 10.64 30.44 10.06
N ALA A 213 11.42 29.44 9.71
CA ALA A 213 11.71 29.06 8.33
C ALA A 213 11.05 27.70 8.03
N THR A 214 10.64 27.47 6.78
CA THR A 214 10.14 26.16 6.35
C THR A 214 11.20 25.42 5.53
N TYR A 215 11.30 24.13 5.76
CA TYR A 215 12.15 23.24 4.98
C TYR A 215 11.24 22.25 4.25
N GLN A 216 11.19 22.38 2.93
CA GLN A 216 10.50 21.42 2.08
C GLN A 216 11.45 20.28 1.72
N PRO A 217 11.00 19.01 1.81
CA PRO A 217 11.77 17.88 1.31
C PRO A 217 12.21 18.13 -0.14
N GLY A 218 13.52 18.00 -0.40
CA GLY A 218 14.10 18.15 -1.74
C GLY A 218 14.57 19.56 -2.13
N SER A 219 14.24 20.62 -1.39
CA SER A 219 14.75 21.98 -1.70
C SER A 219 16.23 22.15 -1.35
N GLY A 220 16.75 21.37 -0.41
CA GLY A 220 18.13 21.48 0.10
C GLY A 220 18.41 22.78 0.88
N LYS A 221 17.42 23.68 0.99
CA LYS A 221 17.56 25.00 1.59
C LYS A 221 16.26 25.40 2.31
N PRO A 222 16.35 25.99 3.51
CA PRO A 222 15.19 26.57 4.17
C PRO A 222 14.65 27.76 3.37
N SER A 223 13.36 28.05 3.54
CA SER A 223 12.73 29.27 3.04
C SER A 223 13.36 30.50 3.70
N ALA A 224 13.06 31.68 3.14
CA ALA A 224 13.26 32.92 3.88
C ALA A 224 12.41 32.92 5.16
N ASP A 225 12.89 33.64 6.17
CA ASP A 225 12.22 33.78 7.46
C ASP A 225 10.82 34.35 7.28
N GLN A 226 9.87 33.72 7.94
CA GLN A 226 8.48 34.14 8.02
C GLN A 226 8.16 34.47 9.47
N SER A 227 7.15 35.32 9.69
CA SER A 227 6.66 35.61 11.03
C SER A 227 5.14 35.56 11.06
N ALA A 228 4.59 34.92 12.09
CA ALA A 228 3.16 34.83 12.30
C ALA A 228 2.83 34.94 13.79
N PRO A 229 1.62 35.40 14.15
CA PRO A 229 1.09 35.25 15.50
C PRO A 229 1.19 33.79 15.97
N ALA A 230 1.59 33.58 17.22
CA ALA A 230 1.88 32.24 17.74
C ALA A 230 0.67 31.29 17.67
N ASP A 231 -0.55 31.83 17.84
CA ASP A 231 -1.80 31.08 17.73
C ASP A 231 -2.10 30.63 16.30
N LEU A 232 -1.85 31.49 15.31
CA LEU A 232 -1.98 31.15 13.89
C LEU A 232 -0.92 30.13 13.45
N PHE A 233 0.31 30.28 13.93
CA PHE A 233 1.38 29.31 13.69
C PHE A 233 1.02 27.92 14.24
N LEU A 234 0.52 27.86 15.48
CA LEU A 234 0.08 26.60 16.10
C LEU A 234 -1.06 25.93 15.34
N LYS A 235 -2.06 26.69 14.87
CA LYS A 235 -3.14 26.16 14.01
C LYS A 235 -2.56 25.55 12.73
N ALA A 236 -1.67 26.28 12.06
CA ALA A 236 -1.04 25.82 10.82
C ALA A 236 -0.27 24.50 11.00
N ILE A 237 0.52 24.34 12.07
CA ILE A 237 1.31 23.11 12.30
C ILE A 237 0.52 21.97 12.95
N SER A 238 -0.63 22.25 13.57
CA SER A 238 -1.48 21.23 14.21
C SER A 238 -2.56 20.68 13.29
N GLY A 239 -2.77 21.28 12.12
CA GLY A 239 -3.81 20.88 11.17
C GLY A 239 -5.23 21.21 11.65
N GLN A 240 -5.37 22.18 12.55
CA GLN A 240 -6.66 22.68 13.08
C GLN A 240 -7.18 23.91 12.34
#